data_AF-A0A662TA28-F1
#
_entry.id   AF-A0A662TA28-F1
#
_cell.length_a   1.000
_cell.length_b   1.000
_cell.length_c   1.000
_cell.angle_alpha   90.00
_cell.angle_beta   90.00
_cell.angle_gamma   90.00
#
_symmetry.space_group_name_H-M   'P 1'
#
loop_
_entity.id
_entity.type
_entity.pdbx_description
1 polymer ?
#
loop_
_entity_poly.entity_id
_entity_poly.type
_entity_poly.pdbx_seq_one_letter_code
_entity_poly.pdbx_strand_id
1 'polypeptide(L)'
;TIPQTEFTATWTASDEGAGIDKFEVYLDGQLHETTTSTTSVFAKVPEGEHELKIVAYDKAGNKAEAVVKFKIEIPFMTKYGNLIAAAVIIIILIIVFVFLKIRKAKPRKEEETKK
;
A
#
# COMPACT_ATOMS: atom_id res chain seq x y z
N THR A 1 -9.47 6.51 0.49
CA THR A 1 -8.11 6.47 1.05
C THR A 1 -7.16 6.03 -0.03
N ILE A 2 -6.15 6.83 -0.36
CA ILE A 2 -5.09 6.40 -1.28
C ILE A 2 -4.40 5.21 -0.61
N PRO A 3 -4.18 4.08 -1.29
CA PRO A 3 -3.46 2.98 -0.70
C PRO A 3 -2.03 3.44 -0.37
N GLN A 4 -1.57 3.10 0.83
CA GLN A 4 -0.29 3.54 1.35
C GLN A 4 0.52 2.33 1.80
N THR A 5 1.83 2.43 1.67
CA THR A 5 2.76 1.37 2.07
C THR A 5 3.70 1.87 3.17
N GLU A 6 4.21 0.93 3.95
CA GLU A 6 5.30 1.16 4.90
C GLU A 6 6.55 0.45 4.39
N PHE A 7 7.70 1.10 4.46
CA PHE A 7 8.98 0.48 4.13
C PHE A 7 10.09 0.99 5.06
N THR A 8 11.15 0.19 5.15
CA THR A 8 12.36 0.54 5.90
C THR A 8 13.50 0.77 4.92
N ALA A 9 14.12 1.94 4.98
CA ALA A 9 15.36 2.23 4.28
C ALA A 9 16.54 1.91 5.19
N THR A 10 17.53 1.19 4.65
CA THR A 10 18.81 0.96 5.32
C THR A 10 19.94 1.38 4.39
N TRP A 11 21.01 1.91 4.97
CA TRP A 11 22.18 2.33 4.21
C TRP A 11 23.47 2.02 4.99
N THR A 12 24.60 2.20 4.33
CA THR A 12 25.91 2.18 4.94
C THR A 12 26.61 3.50 4.66
N ALA A 13 27.46 3.92 5.59
CA ALA A 13 28.31 5.07 5.41
C ALA A 13 29.59 4.87 6.23
N SER A 14 30.69 5.39 5.72
CA SER A 14 32.01 5.28 6.33
C SER A 14 32.75 6.59 6.14
N ASP A 15 33.52 6.98 7.15
CA ASP A 15 34.45 8.10 7.08
C ASP A 15 35.78 7.66 7.71
N GLU A 16 36.89 7.87 6.99
CA GLU A 16 38.24 7.55 7.48
C GLU A 16 38.84 8.69 8.32
N GLY A 17 38.17 9.85 8.37
CA GLY A 17 38.64 11.06 9.03
C GLY A 17 37.97 11.33 10.38
N ALA A 18 37.15 12.39 10.41
CA ALA A 18 36.57 12.95 11.64
C ALA A 18 35.42 12.11 12.23
N GLY A 19 34.96 11.11 11.48
CA GLY A 19 33.75 10.34 11.75
C GLY A 19 32.50 11.06 11.26
N ILE A 20 31.46 10.27 11.02
CA ILE A 20 30.15 10.77 10.64
C ILE A 20 29.50 11.46 11.84
N ASP A 21 28.95 12.65 11.60
CA ASP A 21 28.20 13.44 12.57
C ASP A 21 26.70 13.10 12.51
N LYS A 22 26.11 13.21 11.31
CA LYS A 22 24.67 12.98 11.10
C LYS A 22 24.33 12.60 9.66
N PHE A 23 23.10 12.12 9.49
CA PHE A 23 22.43 11.92 8.21
C PHE A 23 21.18 12.80 8.12
N GLU A 24 20.96 13.39 6.96
CA GLU A 24 19.68 13.99 6.58
C GLU A 24 19.02 13.11 5.53
N VAL A 25 17.83 12.61 5.85
CA VAL A 25 17.07 11.69 5.01
C VAL A 25 15.91 12.44 4.40
N TYR A 26 15.80 12.37 3.07
CA TYR A 26 14.78 13.06 2.29
C TYR A 26 13.97 12.06 1.47
N LEU A 27 12.65 12.25 1.45
CA LEU A 27 11.74 11.57 0.53
C LEU A 27 11.07 12.63 -0.36
N ASP A 28 11.17 12.46 -1.67
CA ASP A 28 10.57 13.35 -2.68
C ASP A 28 10.98 14.82 -2.48
N GLY A 29 12.24 15.04 -2.09
CA GLY A 29 12.81 16.36 -1.83
C GLY A 29 12.43 16.98 -0.49
N GLN A 30 11.54 16.37 0.30
CA GLN A 30 11.19 16.82 1.64
C GLN A 30 12.05 16.14 2.70
N LEU A 31 12.55 16.92 3.67
CA LEU A 31 13.29 16.37 4.80
C LEU A 31 12.34 15.51 5.64
N HIS A 32 12.61 14.21 5.68
CA HIS A 32 11.89 13.26 6.51
C HIS A 32 12.41 13.30 7.94
N GLU A 33 13.73 13.18 8.11
CA GLU A 33 14.37 13.25 9.43
C GLU A 33 15.87 13.57 9.36
N THR A 34 16.41 13.94 10.52
CA THR A 34 17.85 13.99 10.77
C THR A 34 18.19 12.94 11.83
N THR A 35 19.12 12.04 11.52
CA THR A 35 19.42 10.87 12.37
C THR A 35 20.92 10.57 12.41
N THR A 36 21.38 9.89 13.45
CA THR A 36 22.74 9.29 13.50
C THR A 36 22.71 7.78 13.20
N SER A 37 21.51 7.21 13.07
CA SER A 37 21.29 5.82 12.68
C SER A 37 21.45 5.64 11.17
N THR A 38 21.68 4.40 10.74
CA THR A 38 21.73 4.02 9.32
C THR A 38 20.47 3.32 8.83
N THR A 39 19.36 3.54 9.55
CA THR A 39 18.03 3.04 9.20
C THR A 39 16.98 4.13 9.43
N SER A 40 15.95 4.14 8.57
CA SER A 40 14.79 5.03 8.66
C SER A 40 13.52 4.31 8.23
N VAL A 41 12.41 4.58 8.91
CA VAL A 41 11.11 3.97 8.62
C VAL A 41 10.19 5.02 7.99
N PHE A 42 9.59 4.65 6.86
CA PHE A 42 8.61 5.46 6.15
C PHE A 42 7.25 4.82 6.25
N ALA A 43 6.32 5.52 6.88
CA ALA A 43 4.93 5.13 6.92
C ALA A 43 4.10 5.97 5.95
N LYS A 44 2.99 5.40 5.49
CA LYS A 44 1.96 6.13 4.74
C LYS A 44 2.41 6.65 3.35
N VAL A 45 3.37 5.98 2.71
CA VAL A 45 3.90 6.41 1.42
C VAL A 45 2.91 6.03 0.30
N PRO A 46 2.46 6.97 -0.55
CA PRO A 46 1.53 6.69 -1.64
C PRO A 46 2.06 5.71 -2.69
N GLU A 47 1.16 5.19 -3.53
CA GLU A 47 1.53 4.57 -4.80
C GLU A 47 2.11 5.62 -5.75
N GLY A 48 3.23 5.32 -6.43
CA GLY A 48 3.87 6.27 -7.34
C GLY A 48 5.37 6.11 -7.47
N GLU A 49 5.98 7.00 -8.25
CA GLU A 49 7.43 7.18 -8.29
C GLU A 49 7.89 8.00 -7.09
N HIS A 50 9.00 7.58 -6.50
CA HIS A 50 9.59 8.21 -5.33
C HIS A 50 11.10 8.33 -5.47
N GLU A 51 11.67 9.34 -4.81
CA GLU A 51 13.11 9.56 -4.70
C GLU A 51 13.52 9.63 -3.23
N LEU A 52 14.32 8.65 -2.80
CA LEU A 52 14.98 8.66 -1.49
C LEU A 52 16.38 9.24 -1.65
N LYS A 53 16.68 10.32 -0.92
CA LYS A 53 18.01 10.92 -0.85
C LYS A 53 18.52 10.91 0.57
N ILE A 54 19.77 10.50 0.76
CA ILE A 54 20.44 10.46 2.06
C ILE A 54 21.70 11.29 1.94
N VAL A 55 21.86 12.28 2.83
CA VAL A 55 23.05 13.13 2.90
C VAL A 55 23.77 12.82 4.21
N ALA A 56 25.00 12.33 4.12
CA ALA A 56 25.89 12.15 5.26
C ALA A 56 26.72 13.41 5.48
N TYR A 57 26.85 13.84 6.73
CA TYR A 57 27.72 14.92 7.17
C TYR A 57 28.76 14.36 8.12
N ASP A 58 30.03 14.72 7.92
CA ASP A 58 31.09 14.42 8.88
C ASP A 58 31.28 15.57 9.89
N LYS A 59 32.06 15.33 10.94
CA LYS A 59 32.35 16.35 11.97
C LYS A 59 33.24 17.50 11.49
N ALA A 60 33.88 17.36 10.32
CA ALA A 60 34.68 18.41 9.70
C ALA A 60 33.84 19.32 8.78
N GLY A 61 32.57 18.98 8.56
CA GLY A 61 31.65 19.72 7.70
C GLY A 61 31.64 19.26 6.23
N ASN A 62 32.32 18.15 5.90
CA ASN A 62 32.18 17.54 4.58
C ASN A 62 30.84 16.82 4.48
N LYS A 63 30.34 16.72 3.24
CA LYS A 63 29.09 16.00 2.96
C LYS A 63 29.20 15.12 1.72
N ALA A 64 28.50 13.99 1.77
CA ALA A 64 28.30 13.09 0.65
C ALA A 64 26.82 12.71 0.57
N GLU A 65 26.32 12.43 -0.63
CA GLU A 65 24.92 12.06 -0.82
C GLU A 65 24.74 10.82 -1.70
N ALA A 66 23.68 10.07 -1.42
CA ALA A 66 23.22 8.95 -2.23
C ALA A 66 21.74 9.13 -2.56
N VAL A 67 21.37 8.82 -3.81
CA VAL A 67 19.99 8.96 -4.31
C VAL A 67 19.54 7.64 -4.91
N VAL A 68 18.35 7.17 -4.50
CA VAL A 68 17.69 5.99 -5.05
C VAL A 68 16.29 6.37 -5.51
N LYS A 69 15.99 6.09 -6.77
CA LYS A 69 14.65 6.21 -7.33
C LYS A 69 13.97 4.86 -7.31
N PHE A 70 12.74 4.81 -6.84
CA PHE A 70 11.95 3.59 -6.77
C PHE A 70 10.49 3.88 -7.08
N LYS A 71 9.72 2.83 -7.34
CA LYS A 71 8.29 2.92 -7.61
C LYS A 71 7.55 2.02 -6.66
N ILE A 72 6.56 2.57 -5.96
CA ILE A 72 5.60 1.79 -5.18
C ILE A 72 4.45 1.44 -6.10
N GLU A 73 4.25 0.14 -6.30
CA GLU A 73 3.10 -0.40 -7.02
C GLU A 73 2.21 -1.18 -6.05
N ILE A 74 0.92 -0.87 -6.03
CA ILE A 74 -0.02 -1.51 -5.12
C ILE A 74 -0.89 -2.49 -5.91
N PRO A 75 -0.89 -3.78 -5.59
CA PRO A 75 -1.66 -4.77 -6.34
C PRO A 75 -3.15 -4.39 -6.39
N PHE A 76 -3.75 -4.60 -7.56
CA PHE A 76 -5.17 -4.36 -7.80
C PHE A 76 -6.05 -4.98 -6.72
N MET A 77 -5.75 -6.20 -6.28
CA MET A 77 -6.50 -6.89 -5.23
C MET A 77 -6.38 -6.20 -3.87
N THR A 78 -5.22 -5.64 -3.52
CA THR A 78 -5.04 -4.88 -2.27
C THR A 78 -5.87 -3.60 -2.29
N LYS A 79 -6.01 -2.97 -3.47
CA LYS A 79 -6.74 -1.71 -3.67
C LYS A 79 -8.26 -1.90 -3.75
N TYR A 80 -8.72 -2.94 -4.43
CA TYR A 80 -10.14 -3.13 -4.77
C TYR A 80 -10.76 -4.40 -4.18
N GLY A 81 -10.00 -5.26 -3.51
CA GLY A 81 -10.46 -6.56 -3.03
C GLY A 81 -11.71 -6.49 -2.16
N ASN A 82 -11.77 -5.53 -1.23
CA ASN A 82 -12.95 -5.35 -0.37
C ASN A 82 -14.20 -4.95 -1.15
N LEU A 83 -14.06 -4.06 -2.14
CA LEU A 83 -15.18 -3.63 -3.00
C LEU A 83 -15.65 -4.77 -3.90
N ILE A 84 -14.72 -5.54 -4.45
CA ILE A 84 -15.02 -6.71 -5.27
C ILE A 84 -15.74 -7.78 -4.43
N ALA A 85 -15.24 -8.08 -3.23
CA ALA A 85 -15.89 -9.02 -2.32
C ALA A 85 -17.32 -8.58 -1.97
N ALA A 86 -17.52 -7.30 -1.65
CA ALA A 86 -18.86 -6.74 -1.41
C ALA A 86 -19.75 -6.86 -2.65
N ALA A 87 -19.25 -6.52 -3.84
CA ALA A 87 -20.00 -6.66 -5.08
C ALA A 87 -20.41 -8.11 -5.36
N VAL A 88 -19.51 -9.08 -5.14
CA VAL A 88 -19.81 -10.51 -5.27
C VAL A 88 -20.89 -10.95 -4.28
N ILE A 89 -20.83 -10.51 -3.02
CA ILE A 89 -21.87 -10.79 -2.02
C ILE A 89 -23.21 -10.21 -2.47
N ILE A 90 -23.23 -8.96 -2.95
CA ILE A 90 -24.45 -8.30 -3.45
C ILE A 90 -25.04 -9.08 -4.64
N ILE A 91 -24.21 -9.53 -5.58
CA ILE A 91 -24.65 -10.33 -6.73
C ILE A 91 -25.25 -11.67 -6.26
N ILE A 92 -24.61 -12.36 -5.31
CA ILE A 92 -25.13 -13.61 -4.74
C ILE A 92 -26.49 -13.36 -4.06
N LEU A 93 -26.62 -12.29 -3.28
CA LEU A 93 -27.88 -11.93 -2.62
C LEU A 93 -29.00 -11.63 -3.65
N ILE A 94 -28.69 -10.95 -4.75
CA ILE A 94 -29.63 -10.71 -5.84
C ILE A 94 -30.07 -12.04 -6.48
N ILE A 95 -29.13 -12.94 -6.78
CA ILE A 95 -29.44 -14.26 -7.36
C ILE A 95 -30.34 -15.06 -6.43
N VAL A 96 -30.02 -15.11 -5.13
CA VAL A 96 -30.83 -15.79 -4.12
C VAL A 96 -32.23 -15.16 -4.03
N PHE A 97 -32.33 -13.83 -4.01
CA PHE A 97 -33.61 -13.13 -3.98
C PHE A 97 -34.49 -13.46 -5.19
N VAL A 98 -33.91 -13.43 -6.39
CA VAL A 98 -34.61 -13.82 -7.64
C VAL A 98 -35.05 -15.28 -7.58
N PHE A 99 -34.18 -16.19 -7.14
CA PHE A 99 -34.49 -17.60 -6.98
C PHE A 99 -35.65 -17.84 -5.99
N LEU A 100 -35.66 -17.14 -4.85
CA LEU A 100 -36.74 -17.21 -3.86
C LEU A 100 -38.06 -16.70 -4.42
N LYS A 101 -38.04 -15.62 -5.24
CA LYS A 101 -39.23 -15.11 -5.94
C LYS A 101 -39.76 -16.12 -6.97
N ILE A 102 -38.89 -16.73 -7.77
CA ILE A 102 -39.27 -17.75 -8.77
C ILE A 102 -39.89 -18.98 -8.09
N ARG A 103 -39.31 -19.45 -6.97
CA ARG A 103 -39.88 -20.58 -6.20
C ARG A 103 -41.29 -20.29 -5.68
N LYS A 104 -41.54 -19.08 -5.16
CA LYS A 104 -42.88 -18.69 -4.69
C LYS A 104 -43.89 -18.54 -5.83
N ALA A 105 -43.45 -18.29 -7.07
CA ALA A 105 -44.31 -18.06 -8.22
C ALA A 105 -44.75 -19.34 -8.96
N LYS A 106 -44.34 -20.55 -8.55
CA LYS A 106 -44.76 -21.81 -9.17
C LYS A 106 -46.11 -22.28 -8.59
N PRO A 107 -47.24 -22.21 -9.31
CA PRO A 107 -48.54 -22.65 -8.79
C PRO A 107 -48.65 -24.17 -8.72
N ARG A 108 -49.35 -24.68 -7.70
CA ARG A 108 -49.70 -26.10 -7.49
C ARG A 108 -50.54 -26.54 -8.70
N LYS A 109 -49.96 -27.36 -9.59
CA LYS A 109 -50.74 -28.01 -10.66
C LYS A 109 -51.81 -28.86 -9.99
N GLU A 110 -53.05 -28.62 -10.40
CA GLU A 110 -54.28 -29.25 -9.95
C GLU A 110 -54.15 -30.78 -9.96
N GLU A 111 -54.43 -31.40 -8.82
CA GLU A 111 -54.73 -32.85 -8.71
C GLU A 111 -56.14 -33.19 -9.24
N GLU A 112 -56.82 -32.27 -9.91
CA GLU A 112 -58.10 -32.53 -10.57
C GLU A 112 -57.85 -33.00 -12.00
N THR A 113 -57.57 -34.30 -12.19
CA THR A 113 -58.16 -35.13 -13.26
C THR A 113 -57.58 -36.54 -13.22
N LYS A 114 -58.24 -37.40 -12.42
CA LYS A 114 -58.57 -38.78 -12.80
C LYS A 114 -59.52 -39.37 -11.75
N LYS A 115 -60.82 -39.10 -11.94
CA LYS A 115 -61.88 -40.07 -11.62
C LYS A 115 -62.02 -41.00 -12.82
#